data_AF-A0AAW7RVJ5-F1
#
_entry.id   AF-A0AAW7RVJ5-F1
#
_cell.length_a   1.000
_cell.length_b   1.000
_cell.length_c   1.000
_cell.angle_alpha   90.00
_cell.angle_beta   90.00
_cell.angle_gamma   90.00
#
_symmetry.space_group_name_H-M   'P 1'
#
loop_
_entity.id
_entity.type
_entity.pdbx_description
1 polymer ?
#
loop_
_entity_poly.entity_id
_entity_poly.type
_entity_poly.pdbx_seq_one_letter_code
_entity_poly.pdbx_strand_id
1 'polypeptide(L)'
;MNESSYRLVVGFVVVAYGIAMSAVMAFRPERILAFHCRSRAWRWTYKFFYNMSTEDIMSARMIRITRFEGWVGLVFCTVLMWGFLFRK
;
A
#
# COMPACT_ATOMS: atom_id res chain seq x y z
N MET A 1 29.09 -7.91 -4.86
CA MET A 1 28.27 -6.78 -4.40
C MET A 1 28.43 -6.71 -2.88
N ASN A 2 28.93 -5.60 -2.32
CA ASN A 2 29.13 -5.48 -0.87
C ASN A 2 27.79 -5.48 -0.13
N GLU A 3 27.75 -6.02 1.09
CA GLU A 3 26.55 -6.12 1.91
C GLU A 3 25.87 -4.76 2.14
N SER A 4 26.68 -3.69 2.26
CA SER A 4 26.22 -2.30 2.36
C SER A 4 25.47 -1.83 1.10
N SER A 5 25.96 -2.16 -0.09
CA SER A 5 25.30 -1.83 -1.37
C SER A 5 23.99 -2.59 -1.54
N TYR A 6 23.92 -3.85 -1.09
CA TYR A 6 22.68 -4.63 -1.10
C TYR A 6 21.59 -4.00 -0.24
N ARG A 7 21.92 -3.56 0.99
CA ARG A 7 20.96 -2.91 1.90
C ARG A 7 20.40 -1.60 1.33
N LEU A 8 21.24 -0.81 0.65
CA LEU A 8 20.81 0.42 -0.02
C LEU A 8 19.85 0.16 -1.19
N VAL A 9 20.19 -0.81 -2.05
CA VAL A 9 19.33 -1.18 -3.19
C VAL A 9 18.00 -1.75 -2.71
N VAL A 10 18.03 -2.66 -1.72
CA VAL A 10 16.80 -3.23 -1.14
C VAL A 10 15.96 -2.15 -0.47
N GLY A 11 16.58 -1.26 0.30
CA GLY A 11 15.90 -0.13 0.93
C GLY A 11 15.22 0.78 -0.10
N PHE A 12 15.93 1.13 -1.17
CA PHE A 12 15.39 1.94 -2.26
C PHE A 12 14.20 1.26 -2.96
N VAL A 13 14.32 -0.03 -3.30
CA VAL A 13 13.23 -0.77 -3.95
C VAL A 13 12.00 -0.86 -3.05
N VAL A 14 12.18 -1.12 -1.75
CA VAL A 14 11.07 -1.20 -0.79
C VAL A 14 10.36 0.15 -0.65
N VAL A 15 11.11 1.26 -0.56
CA VAL A 15 10.53 2.60 -0.47
C VAL A 15 9.82 2.98 -1.77
N ALA A 16 10.43 2.74 -2.93
CA ALA A 16 9.82 3.02 -4.23
C ALA A 16 8.52 2.21 -4.42
N TYR A 17 8.53 0.93 -4.05
CA TYR A 17 7.34 0.08 -4.07
C TYR A 17 6.26 0.59 -3.12
N GLY A 18 6.63 0.99 -1.89
CA GLY A 18 5.71 1.56 -0.91
C GLY A 18 5.04 2.84 -1.40
N ILE A 19 5.79 3.74 -2.04
CA ILE A 19 5.27 4.96 -2.66
C ILE A 19 4.31 4.60 -3.80
N ALA A 20 4.71 3.69 -4.69
CA ALA A 20 3.89 3.27 -5.82
C ALA A 20 2.55 2.67 -5.36
N MET A 21 2.57 1.74 -4.39
CA MET A 21 1.36 1.14 -3.85
C MET A 21 0.48 2.17 -3.13
N SER A 22 1.06 3.04 -2.30
CA SER A 22 0.31 4.09 -1.60
C SER A 22 -0.32 5.08 -2.58
N ALA A 23 0.37 5.44 -3.66
CA ALA A 23 -0.17 6.27 -4.72
C ALA A 23 -1.35 5.61 -5.42
N VAL A 24 -1.25 4.32 -5.75
CA VAL A 24 -2.37 3.59 -6.38
C VAL A 24 -3.55 3.52 -5.42
N MET A 25 -3.34 3.28 -4.12
CA MET A 25 -4.40 3.30 -3.11
C MET A 25 -5.06 4.68 -3.00
N ALA A 26 -4.28 5.77 -3.02
CA ALA A 26 -4.80 7.13 -2.90
C ALA A 26 -5.60 7.58 -4.14
N PHE A 27 -5.06 7.35 -5.34
CA PHE A 27 -5.63 7.89 -6.58
C PHE A 27 -6.60 6.93 -7.28
N ARG A 28 -6.35 5.62 -7.19
CA ARG A 28 -7.18 4.57 -7.83
C ARG A 28 -7.47 3.39 -6.89
N PRO A 29 -8.09 3.64 -5.71
CA PRO A 29 -8.42 2.60 -4.73
C PRO A 29 -9.26 1.46 -5.33
N GLU A 30 -10.17 1.79 -6.25
CA GLU A 30 -11.03 0.83 -6.95
C GLU A 30 -10.26 -0.27 -7.66
N ARG A 31 -9.11 0.03 -8.26
CA ARG A 31 -8.30 -0.97 -8.99
C ARG A 31 -7.68 -2.00 -8.04
N ILE A 32 -7.22 -1.54 -6.88
CA ILE A 32 -6.65 -2.42 -5.84
C ILE A 32 -7.74 -3.27 -5.22
N LEU A 33 -8.87 -2.66 -4.86
CA LEU A 33 -9.99 -3.39 -4.29
C LEU A 33 -10.58 -4.38 -5.31
N ALA A 34 -10.64 -4.03 -6.60
CA ALA A 34 -11.02 -4.96 -7.67
C ALA A 34 -10.01 -6.11 -7.82
N PHE A 35 -8.71 -5.85 -7.65
CA PHE A 35 -7.69 -6.89 -7.63
C PHE A 35 -7.86 -7.83 -6.43
N HIS A 36 -8.16 -7.30 -5.24
CA HIS A 36 -8.48 -8.10 -4.06
C HIS A 36 -9.73 -8.95 -4.28
N CYS A 37 -10.77 -8.39 -4.90
CA CYS A 37 -11.97 -9.11 -5.29
C CYS A 37 -11.72 -10.15 -6.39
N ARG A 38 -10.69 -10.03 -7.23
CA ARG A 38 -10.36 -11.06 -8.24
C ARG A 38 -9.48 -12.17 -7.67
N SER A 39 -8.56 -11.83 -6.79
CA SER A 39 -7.61 -12.79 -6.21
C SER A 39 -8.28 -13.70 -5.19
N ARG A 40 -8.15 -15.03 -5.36
CA ARG A 40 -8.72 -16.02 -4.43
C ARG A 40 -8.10 -15.93 -3.04
N ALA A 41 -6.77 -15.73 -2.97
CA ALA A 41 -6.06 -15.58 -1.70
C ALA A 41 -6.59 -14.39 -0.90
N TRP A 42 -6.65 -13.20 -1.52
CA TRP A 42 -7.17 -12.00 -0.87
C TRP A 42 -8.63 -12.14 -0.46
N ARG A 43 -9.51 -12.67 -1.33
CA ARG A 43 -10.90 -12.96 -0.96
C ARG A 43 -11.01 -13.88 0.26
N TRP A 44 -10.19 -14.92 0.31
CA TRP A 44 -10.17 -15.83 1.45
C TRP A 44 -9.70 -15.11 2.72
N THR A 45 -8.65 -14.29 2.65
CA THR A 45 -8.17 -13.48 3.77
C THR A 45 -9.23 -12.51 4.28
N TYR A 46 -9.90 -11.76 3.40
CA TYR A 46 -10.97 -10.84 3.80
C TYR A 46 -12.17 -11.56 4.41
N LYS A 47 -12.52 -12.74 3.89
CA LYS A 47 -13.59 -13.56 4.45
C LYS A 47 -13.22 -14.16 5.81
N PHE A 48 -11.98 -14.61 5.98
CA PHE A 48 -11.52 -15.27 7.21
C PHE A 48 -11.29 -14.28 8.35
N PHE A 49 -10.62 -13.16 8.08
CA PHE A 49 -10.26 -12.18 9.13
C PHE A 49 -11.34 -11.13 9.38
N TYR A 50 -12.06 -10.71 8.34
CA TYR A 50 -12.98 -9.57 8.40
C TYR A 50 -14.44 -9.94 8.14
N ASN A 51 -14.74 -11.22 7.87
CA ASN A 51 -16.08 -11.72 7.50
C ASN A 51 -16.78 -10.88 6.42
N MET A 52 -16.01 -10.33 5.48
CA MET A 52 -16.52 -9.46 4.42
C MET A 52 -16.76 -10.22 3.12
N SER A 53 -17.87 -9.89 2.45
CA SER A 53 -18.17 -10.35 1.10
C SER A 53 -17.51 -9.46 0.04
N THR A 54 -17.50 -9.90 -1.22
CA THR A 54 -16.98 -9.10 -2.34
C THR A 54 -17.72 -7.78 -2.55
N GLU A 55 -19.00 -7.71 -2.17
CA GLU A 55 -19.80 -6.49 -2.26
C GLU A 55 -19.39 -5.48 -1.18
N ASP A 56 -19.09 -5.98 0.03
CA ASP A 56 -18.60 -5.15 1.13
C ASP A 56 -17.21 -4.56 0.84
N ILE A 57 -16.34 -5.35 0.19
CA ILE A 57 -14.98 -4.93 -0.23
C ILE A 57 -15.05 -3.81 -1.28
N MET A 58 -16.04 -3.82 -2.18
CA MET A 58 -16.24 -2.78 -3.19
C MET A 58 -17.11 -1.61 -2.71
N SER A 59 -17.55 -1.61 -1.45
CA SER A 59 -18.43 -0.56 -0.93
C SER A 59 -17.77 0.84 -1.00
N ALA A 60 -18.59 1.88 -1.16
CA ALA A 60 -18.13 3.27 -1.17
C ALA A 60 -17.43 3.68 0.14
N ARG A 61 -17.73 2.98 1.25
CA ARG A 61 -17.02 3.14 2.52
C ARG A 61 -15.60 2.60 2.42
N MET A 62 -15.42 1.37 1.91
CA MET A 62 -14.11 0.75 1.77
C MET A 62 -13.22 1.54 0.81
N ILE A 63 -13.76 2.02 -0.32
CA ILE A 63 -13.05 2.88 -1.27
C ILE A 63 -12.47 4.14 -0.58
N ARG A 64 -13.26 4.79 0.29
CA ARG A 64 -12.80 5.95 1.05
C ARG A 64 -11.72 5.60 2.07
N ILE A 65 -11.86 4.47 2.76
CA ILE A 65 -10.86 3.98 3.72
C ILE A 65 -9.54 3.68 3.00
N THR A 66 -9.57 2.91 1.91
CA THR A 66 -8.37 2.59 1.12
C THR A 66 -7.71 3.84 0.54
N ARG A 67 -8.51 4.82 0.11
CA ARG A 67 -7.98 6.13 -0.31
C ARG A 67 -7.28 6.85 0.84
N PHE A 68 -7.89 6.86 2.03
CA PHE A 68 -7.31 7.48 3.22
C PHE A 68 -6.00 6.79 3.64
N GLU A 69 -5.98 5.46 3.65
CA GLU A 69 -4.76 4.66 3.90
C GLU A 69 -3.65 4.99 2.89
N GLY A 70 -3.99 5.11 1.59
CA GLY A 70 -3.04 5.53 0.57
C GLY A 70 -2.45 6.92 0.84
N TRP A 71 -3.29 7.88 1.26
CA TRP A 71 -2.82 9.22 1.65
C TRP A 71 -1.90 9.19 2.87
N VAL A 72 -2.27 8.45 3.91
CA VAL A 72 -1.44 8.27 5.11
C VAL A 72 -0.10 7.63 4.74
N GLY A 73 -0.10 6.61 3.88
CA GLY A 73 1.10 5.96 3.37
C GLY A 73 2.01 6.90 2.58
N LEU A 74 1.44 7.77 1.74
CA LEU A 74 2.21 8.79 1.01
C LEU A 74 2.82 9.83 1.95
N VAL A 75 2.07 10.31 2.94
CA VAL A 75 2.58 11.24 3.96
C VAL A 75 3.72 10.58 4.74
N PHE A 76 3.56 9.33 5.16
CA PHE A 76 4.60 8.57 5.86
C PHE A 76 5.87 8.40 5.01
N CYS A 77 5.74 8.03 3.73
CA CYS A 77 6.88 7.94 2.82
C CYS A 77 7.57 9.29 2.64
N THR A 78 6.80 10.38 2.57
CA THR A 78 7.35 11.74 2.46
C THR A 78 8.15 12.13 3.71
N VAL A 79 7.63 11.81 4.91
CA VAL A 79 8.33 12.02 6.17
C VAL A 79 9.61 11.18 6.25
N LEU A 80 9.59 9.93 5.80
CA LEU A 80 10.79 9.09 5.74
C LEU A 80 11.85 9.64 4.79
N MET A 81 11.46 10.08 3.59
CA MET A 81 12.38 10.72 2.65
C MET A 81 12.97 12.01 3.23
N TRP A 82 12.13 12.83 3.88
CA TRP A 82 12.58 14.05 4.55
C TRP A 82 13.55 13.74 5.68
N GLY A 83 13.23 12.77 6.54
CA GLY A 83 14.12 12.33 7.63
C GLY A 83 15.44 11.73 7.13
N PHE A 84 15.46 11.12 5.94
CA PHE A 84 16.67 10.63 5.31
C PHE A 84 17.52 11.78 4.72
N LEU A 85 16.88 12.76 4.07
CA LEU A 85 17.55 13.92 3.47
C LEU A 85 18.15 14.88 4.51
N PHE A 86 17.52 15.02 5.67
CA PHE A 86 17.97 15.91 6.75
C PHE A 86 18.69 15.18 7.88
N ARG A 87 18.97 13.88 7.73
CA ARG A 87 19.88 13.15 8.60
C ARG A 87 21.31 13.64 8.34
N LYS A 88 21.76 14.60 9.16
CA LYS A 88 23.18 14.88 9.36
C LYS A 88 23.88 13.69 10.01
#